data_AF-X1DTN7-F1
#
_entry.id   AF-X1DTN7-F1
#
_cell.length_a   1.000
_cell.length_b   1.000
_cell.length_c   1.000
_cell.angle_alpha   90.00
_cell.angle_beta   90.00
_cell.angle_gamma   90.00
#
_symmetry.space_group_name_H-M   'P 1'
#
loop_
_entity.id
_entity.type
_entity.pdbx_description
1 polymer ?
#
loop_
_entity_poly.entity_id
_entity_poly.type
_entity_poly.pdbx_seq_one_letter_code
_entity_poly.pdbx_strand_id
1 'polypeptide(L)'
;MVKNILIFVTQLLLIGAITPSLAQQDNPKVLLSTSAGDIIVELYPDQAPITTENFLKYVDQDLSPSASFYRVVTMENQPNNDI
;
A
#
# COMPACT_ATOMS: atom_id res chain seq x y z
N MET A 1 31.90 39.29 16.83
CA MET A 1 32.21 37.90 17.23
C MET A 1 30.95 37.12 17.61
N VAL A 2 30.15 37.58 18.58
CA VAL A 2 28.91 36.90 19.05
C VAL A 2 27.85 36.73 17.95
N LYS A 3 27.69 37.72 17.05
CA LYS A 3 26.71 37.69 15.95
C LYS A 3 27.02 36.60 14.90
N ASN A 4 28.30 36.37 14.61
CA ASN A 4 28.73 35.30 13.70
C ASN A 4 28.57 33.92 14.35
N ILE A 5 28.82 33.81 15.65
CA ILE A 5 28.56 32.59 16.43
C ILE A 5 27.06 32.26 16.44
N LEU A 6 26.20 33.26 16.62
CA LEU A 6 24.75 33.08 16.61
C LEU A 6 24.22 32.63 15.24
N ILE A 7 24.78 33.17 14.14
CA ILE A 7 24.46 32.77 12.76
C ILE A 7 24.92 31.33 12.48
N PHE A 8 26.09 30.93 12.96
CA PHE A 8 26.57 29.55 12.80
C PHE A 8 25.72 28.54 13.59
N VAL A 9 25.28 28.90 14.80
CA VAL A 9 24.41 28.04 15.61
C VAL A 9 23.03 27.88 14.97
N THR A 10 22.45 28.94 14.39
CA THR A 10 21.17 28.85 13.69
C THR A 10 21.25 28.07 12.38
N GLN A 11 22.36 28.17 11.63
CA GLN A 11 22.57 27.34 10.43
C GLN A 11 22.76 25.85 10.78
N LEU A 12 23.45 25.54 11.88
CA LEU A 12 23.64 24.16 12.33
C LEU A 12 22.32 23.54 12.82
N LEU A 13 21.44 24.33 13.46
CA LEU A 13 20.12 23.89 13.90
C LEU A 13 19.17 23.58 12.71
N LEU A 14 19.33 24.29 11.59
CA LEU A 14 18.48 24.14 10.41
C LEU A 14 18.83 22.87 9.58
N ILE A 15 20.09 22.41 9.65
CA ILE A 15 20.57 21.20 8.96
C ILE A 15 20.14 19.92 9.71
N GLY A 16 20.00 19.98 11.04
CA GLY A 16 19.59 18.84 11.87
C GLY A 16 18.11 18.43 11.72
N ALA A 17 17.27 19.26 11.10
CA ALA A 17 15.83 19.02 10.98
C ALA A 17 15.41 18.26 9.71
N ILE A 18 16.36 17.97 8.79
CA ILE A 18 16.08 17.30 7.51
C ILE A 18 16.86 15.99 7.47
N THR A 19 16.58 15.08 8.39
CA THR A 19 16.94 13.67 8.19
C THR A 19 15.79 13.04 7.40
N PRO A 20 15.97 12.68 6.11
CA PRO A 20 14.97 11.88 5.43
C PRO A 20 14.84 10.56 6.20
N SER A 21 13.65 10.33 6.73
CA SER A 21 13.28 9.06 7.33
C SER A 21 13.38 7.98 6.25
N LEU A 22 14.37 7.10 6.34
CA LEU A 22 14.46 5.86 5.56
C LEU A 22 13.46 4.81 6.10
N ALA A 23 12.26 5.24 6.47
CA ALA A 23 11.18 4.30 6.77
C ALA A 23 10.75 3.71 5.43
N GLN A 24 11.10 2.44 5.22
CA GLN A 24 10.45 1.63 4.20
C GLN A 24 8.95 1.66 4.52
N GLN A 25 8.16 2.30 3.66
CA GLN A 25 6.72 2.31 3.84
C GLN A 25 6.21 0.89 3.59
N ASP A 26 5.54 0.31 4.57
CA ASP A 26 4.93 -1.01 4.40
C ASP A 26 3.89 -0.96 3.27
N ASN A 27 3.80 -2.07 2.55
CA ASN A 27 2.81 -2.27 1.51
C ASN A 27 1.38 -2.12 2.07
N PRO A 28 0.46 -1.46 1.35
CA PRO A 28 -0.94 -1.39 1.75
C PRO A 28 -1.55 -2.79 1.89
N LYS A 29 -2.38 -2.98 2.92
CA LYS A 29 -3.11 -4.23 3.16
C LYS A 29 -4.61 -3.96 3.25
N VAL A 30 -5.41 -4.81 2.60
CA VAL A 30 -6.87 -4.72 2.59
C VAL A 30 -7.45 -6.01 3.17
N LEU A 31 -8.32 -5.87 4.16
CA LEU A 31 -9.12 -6.97 4.70
C LEU A 31 -10.39 -7.14 3.86
N LEU A 32 -10.56 -8.32 3.27
CA LEU A 32 -11.80 -8.75 2.65
C LEU A 32 -12.50 -9.75 3.58
N SER A 33 -13.56 -9.32 4.25
CA SER A 33 -14.40 -10.21 5.05
C SER A 33 -15.43 -10.88 4.16
N THR A 34 -15.36 -12.20 4.05
CA THR A 34 -16.22 -13.01 3.17
C THR A 34 -17.00 -14.04 3.98
N SER A 35 -18.02 -14.65 3.37
CA SER A 35 -18.75 -15.76 4.00
C SER A 35 -17.90 -17.02 4.23
N ALA A 36 -16.77 -17.16 3.53
CA ALA A 36 -15.81 -18.24 3.70
C ALA A 36 -14.71 -17.92 4.71
N GLY A 37 -14.71 -16.71 5.28
CA GLY A 37 -13.69 -16.20 6.20
C GLY A 37 -12.99 -14.94 5.69
N ASP A 38 -12.02 -14.49 6.47
CA ASP A 38 -11.24 -13.28 6.19
C ASP A 38 -10.06 -13.56 5.26
N ILE A 39 -9.84 -12.67 4.30
CA ILE A 39 -8.70 -12.68 3.38
C ILE A 39 -7.95 -11.36 3.51
N ILE A 40 -6.63 -11.43 3.74
CA ILE A 40 -5.76 -10.25 3.73
C ILE A 40 -5.07 -10.15 2.38
N VAL A 41 -5.33 -9.06 1.65
CA VAL A 41 -4.70 -8.75 0.36
C VAL A 41 -3.61 -7.72 0.59
N GLU A 42 -2.35 -8.07 0.32
CA GLU A 42 -1.22 -7.15 0.33
C GLU A 42 -0.96 -6.62 -1.09
N LEU A 43 -0.86 -5.30 -1.22
CA LEU A 43 -0.71 -4.60 -2.49
C LEU A 43 0.70 -4.06 -2.66
N TYR A 44 1.18 -4.06 -3.90
CA TYR A 44 2.59 -3.84 -4.25
C TYR A 44 2.71 -2.60 -5.16
N PRO A 45 2.66 -1.37 -4.59
CA PRO A 45 2.61 -0.13 -5.37
C PRO A 45 3.89 0.13 -6.17
N ASP A 46 5.05 -0.35 -5.71
CA ASP A 46 6.32 -0.19 -6.42
C ASP A 46 6.35 -1.01 -7.72
N GLN A 47 5.67 -2.15 -7.75
CA GLN A 47 5.61 -3.08 -8.88
C GLN A 47 4.43 -2.77 -9.81
N ALA A 48 3.28 -2.37 -9.25
CA ALA A 48 2.04 -2.13 -9.98
C ALA A 48 1.30 -0.89 -9.46
N PRO A 49 1.82 0.32 -9.69
CA PRO A 49 1.30 1.55 -9.07
C PRO A 49 -0.14 1.85 -9.50
N ILE A 50 -0.41 1.80 -10.81
CA ILE A 50 -1.74 2.11 -11.37
C ILE A 50 -2.79 1.09 -10.94
N THR A 51 -2.42 -0.19 -10.90
CA THR A 51 -3.35 -1.27 -10.49
C THR A 51 -3.66 -1.18 -9.00
N THR A 52 -2.65 -0.92 -8.17
CA THR A 52 -2.80 -0.73 -6.73
C THR A 52 -3.71 0.46 -6.42
N GLU A 53 -3.48 1.60 -7.08
CA GLU A 53 -4.32 2.79 -6.93
C GLU A 53 -5.77 2.53 -7.31
N ASN A 54 -6.01 1.87 -8.45
CA ASN A 54 -7.36 1.53 -8.88
C ASN A 54 -8.07 0.60 -7.89
N PHE A 55 -7.37 -0.43 -7.39
CA PHE A 55 -7.95 -1.36 -6.40
C PHE A 55 -8.36 -0.62 -5.12
N LEU A 56 -7.46 0.20 -4.55
CA LEU A 56 -7.76 0.99 -3.36
C LEU A 56 -8.93 1.95 -3.58
N LYS A 57 -9.00 2.57 -4.76
CA LYS A 57 -10.13 3.42 -5.12
C LYS A 57 -11.49 2.67 -5.13
N TYR A 58 -11.54 1.39 -5.48
CA TYR A 58 -12.78 0.59 -5.38
C TYR A 58 -13.11 0.23 -3.92
N VAL A 59 -12.09 -0.04 -3.11
CA VAL A 59 -12.25 -0.30 -1.66
C VAL A 59 -12.80 0.94 -0.96
N ASP A 60 -12.24 2.12 -1.23
CA ASP A 60 -12.65 3.39 -0.62
C ASP A 60 -14.08 3.81 -0.98
N GLN A 61 -14.57 3.40 -2.15
CA GLN A 61 -15.94 3.65 -2.59
C GLN A 61 -16.96 2.70 -1.96
N ASP A 62 -16.54 1.79 -1.09
CA ASP A 62 -17.36 0.77 -0.44
C ASP A 62 -18.26 0.02 -1.44
N LEU A 63 -17.68 -0.36 -2.59
CA LEU A 63 -18.39 -1.12 -3.63
C LEU A 63 -18.47 -2.62 -3.33
N SER A 64 -17.81 -3.06 -2.25
CA SER A 64 -17.77 -4.44 -1.76
C SER A 64 -19.11 -5.08 -1.38
N PRO A 65 -20.18 -4.37 -0.92
CA PRO A 65 -21.41 -5.02 -0.46
C PRO A 65 -22.16 -5.85 -1.51
N SER A 66 -21.85 -5.65 -2.80
CA SER A 66 -22.47 -6.39 -3.92
C SER A 66 -21.49 -7.26 -4.72
N ALA A 67 -20.21 -7.28 -4.34
CA ALA A 67 -19.20 -8.07 -5.02
C ALA A 67 -19.26 -9.55 -4.58
N SER A 68 -19.03 -10.47 -5.51
CA SER A 68 -18.95 -11.91 -5.22
C SER A 68 -17.90 -12.59 -6.09
N PHE A 69 -17.33 -13.68 -5.60
CA PHE A 69 -16.48 -14.56 -6.40
C PHE A 69 -17.36 -15.39 -7.35
N TYR A 70 -17.57 -14.88 -8.56
CA TYR A 70 -18.48 -15.50 -9.53
C TYR A 70 -17.92 -16.78 -10.19
N ARG A 71 -16.60 -17.02 -10.08
CA ARG A 71 -15.94 -18.17 -10.70
C ARG A 71 -14.85 -18.75 -9.78
N VAL A 72 -14.83 -20.07 -9.68
CA VAL A 72 -13.76 -20.86 -9.07
C VAL A 72 -13.30 -21.87 -10.10
N VAL A 73 -11.98 -21.94 -10.34
CA VAL A 73 -11.38 -22.89 -11.28
C VAL A 73 -10.50 -23.85 -10.48
N THR A 74 -10.67 -25.15 -10.74
CA THR A 74 -9.87 -26.22 -10.17
C THR A 74 -9.49 -27.21 -11.27
N MET A 75 -8.49 -28.06 -11.02
CA MET A 75 -8.15 -29.13 -11.96
C MET A 75 -9.31 -30.11 -12.19
N GLU A 76 -10.24 -30.21 -11.22
CA GLU A 76 -11.45 -31.04 -11.36
C GLU A 76 -12.47 -30.42 -12.32
N ASN A 77 -12.69 -29.11 -12.24
CA ASN A 77 -13.73 -28.44 -13.03
C ASN A 77 -13.23 -27.85 -14.36
N GLN A 78 -11.91 -27.87 -14.59
CA GLN A 78 -11.29 -27.45 -15.85
C GLN A 78 -10.09 -28.36 -16.22
N PRO A 79 -10.31 -29.66 -16.46
CA PRO A 79 -9.23 -30.67 -16.55
C PRO A 79 -8.37 -30.60 -17.82
N ASN A 80 -8.81 -29.89 -18.87
CA ASN A 80 -8.18 -29.89 -20.19
C ASN A 80 -7.62 -28.50 -20.55
N ASN A 81 -7.28 -27.70 -19.56
CA ASN A 81 -6.82 -26.33 -19.78
C ASN A 81 -5.84 -25.89 -18.69
N ASP A 82 -4.57 -25.86 -19.05
CA ASP A 82 -3.42 -25.68 -18.15
C ASP A 82 -3.07 -24.19 -17.86
N ILE A 83 -3.93 -23.25 -18.27
CA ILE A 83 -3.79 -21.81 -17.96
C ILE A 83 -4.28 -21.46 -16.56
#